data_AF-A0A4R3SUL8-F1
#
_entry.id   AF-A0A4R3SUL8-F1
#
_cell.length_a   1.000
_cell.length_b   1.000
_cell.length_c   1.000
_cell.angle_alpha   90.00
_cell.angle_beta   90.00
_cell.angle_gamma   90.00
#
_symmetry.space_group_name_H-M   'P 1'
#
loop_
_entity.id
_entity.type
_entity.pdbx_description
1 polymer ?
#
loop_
_entity_poly.entity_id
_entity_poly.type
_entity_poly.pdbx_seq_one_letter_code
_entity_poly.pdbx_strand_id
1 'polypeptide(L)' 'MSIHGGKCPKCENTIANVYIQPVDAKVPFSTEGFKAVSYQCPSCRTILSVQMDPVALKISTADLVASRLSG' A
#
# COMPACT_ATOMS: atom_id res chain seq x y z
N MET A 1 -18.84 6.01 -17.05
CA MET A 1 -17.81 5.68 -16.04
C MET A 1 -17.88 6.76 -14.97
N SER A 2 -18.68 6.58 -13.92
CA SER A 2 -18.85 7.61 -12.89
C SER A 2 -17.65 7.58 -11.94
N ILE A 3 -16.66 8.42 -12.22
CA ILE A 3 -15.64 8.79 -11.24
C ILE A 3 -16.35 9.51 -10.09
N HIS A 4 -16.59 8.84 -8.96
CA HIS A 4 -17.07 9.48 -7.73
C HIS A 4 -16.08 10.58 -7.36
N GLY A 5 -16.42 11.83 -7.69
CA GLY A 5 -15.53 12.99 -7.78
C GLY A 5 -14.81 13.31 -6.48
N GLY A 6 -13.71 12.60 -6.22
CA GLY A 6 -12.88 12.79 -5.05
C GLY A 6 -13.60 12.60 -3.73
N LYS A 7 -14.68 11.81 -3.64
CA LYS A 7 -15.39 11.57 -2.36
C LYS A 7 -15.13 10.18 -1.80
N CYS A 8 -15.07 10.07 -0.49
CA CYS A 8 -14.96 8.79 0.20
C CYS A 8 -16.26 7.98 0.03
N PRO A 9 -16.22 6.71 -0.40
CA PRO A 9 -17.42 5.90 -0.60
C PRO A 9 -18.11 5.49 0.72
N LYS A 10 -17.46 5.67 1.87
CA LYS A 10 -18.01 5.30 3.19
C LYS A 10 -18.58 6.49 3.99
N CYS A 11 -17.95 7.67 3.91
CA CYS A 11 -18.38 8.84 4.68
C CYS A 11 -18.73 10.06 3.83
N GLU A 12 -18.66 9.94 2.50
CA GLU A 12 -18.99 10.97 1.51
C GLU A 12 -18.19 12.28 1.58
N ASN A 13 -17.29 12.42 2.55
CA ASN A 13 -16.36 13.54 2.64
C ASN A 13 -15.44 13.60 1.42
N THR A 14 -15.14 14.82 0.98
CA THR A 14 -14.16 15.08 -0.07
C THR A 14 -12.76 14.69 0.39
N ILE A 15 -12.05 13.94 -0.45
CA ILE A 15 -10.70 13.45 -0.28
C ILE A 15 -9.76 14.39 -1.06
N ALA A 16 -9.10 15.30 -0.34
CA ALA A 16 -8.04 16.15 -0.88
C ALA A 16 -6.62 15.59 -0.60
N ASN A 17 -6.51 14.69 0.37
CA ASN A 17 -5.31 13.95 0.73
C ASN A 17 -5.71 12.58 1.26
N VAL A 18 -4.74 11.68 1.40
CA VAL A 18 -4.93 10.33 1.94
C VAL A 18 -3.98 10.11 3.10
N TYR A 19 -4.42 9.32 4.08
CA TYR A 19 -3.55 8.84 5.12
C TYR A 19 -2.88 7.55 4.66
N ILE A 20 -1.55 7.49 4.75
CA ILE A 20 -0.77 6.34 4.34
C ILE A 20 -0.38 5.57 5.60
N GLN A 21 -0.72 4.28 5.66
CA GLN A 21 -0.25 3.40 6.74
C GLN A 21 0.38 2.12 6.19
N PRO A 22 1.50 1.67 6.77
CA PRO A 22 2.09 0.38 6.41
C PRO A 22 1.14 -0.76 6.78
N VAL A 23 1.08 -1.77 5.93
CA VAL A 23 0.34 -3.02 6.11
C VAL A 23 1.15 -4.19 5.56
N ASP A 24 0.92 -5.39 6.09
CA ASP A 24 1.51 -6.61 5.56
C ASP A 24 0.54 -7.28 4.58
N ALA A 25 0.95 -7.42 3.33
CA ALA A 25 0.22 -8.18 2.33
C ALA A 25 0.70 -9.63 2.34
N LYS A 26 -0.24 -10.60 2.37
CA LYS A 26 0.07 -12.03 2.36
C LYS A 26 -0.51 -12.66 1.10
N VAL A 27 0.28 -13.51 0.44
CA VAL A 27 -0.24 -14.35 -0.65
C VAL A 27 -0.88 -15.59 -0.03
N PRO A 28 -2.17 -15.89 -0.31
CA PRO A 28 -2.80 -17.09 0.19
C PRO A 28 -1.98 -18.34 -0.17
N PHE A 29 -1.82 -19.25 0.79
CA PHE A 29 -1.05 -20.49 0.64
C PHE A 29 0.45 -20.33 0.34
N SER A 30 1.01 -19.14 0.51
CA SER A 30 2.45 -18.89 0.47
C SER A 30 2.97 -18.48 1.85
N THR A 31 4.23 -18.79 2.13
CA THR A 31 4.98 -18.19 3.24
C THR A 31 5.49 -16.79 2.91
N GLU A 32 5.37 -16.38 1.64
CA GLU A 32 5.78 -15.06 1.18
C GLU A 32 4.77 -13.98 1.56
N GLY A 33 5.31 -12.87 2.06
CA GLY A 33 4.58 -11.65 2.33
C GLY A 33 5.29 -10.45 1.73
N PHE A 34 4.52 -9.42 1.38
CA PHE A 34 5.04 -8.18 0.84
C PHE A 34 4.71 -7.02 1.79
N LYS A 35 5.65 -6.08 1.90
CA LYS A 35 5.36 -4.79 2.52
C LYS A 35 4.48 -3.98 1.58
N ALA A 36 3.38 -3.50 2.13
CA ALA A 36 2.38 -2.73 1.41
C ALA A 36 2.02 -1.48 2.21
N VAL A 37 1.37 -0.54 1.54
CA VAL A 37 0.78 0.65 2.14
C VAL A 37 -0.71 0.66 1.85
N SER A 38 -1.49 1.02 2.85
CA SER A 38 -2.91 1.32 2.72
C SER A 38 -3.10 2.82 2.57
N TYR A 39 -3.89 3.21 1.58
CA TYR A 39 -4.38 4.57 1.43
C TYR A 39 -5.75 4.65 2.08
N GLN A 40 -5.88 5.51 3.09
CA GLN A 40 -7.08 5.62 3.89
C GLN A 40 -7.69 7.01 3.76
N CYS A 41 -9.02 7.07 3.86
CA CYS A 41 -9.72 8.34 3.99
C CYS A 41 -9.21 9.09 5.25
N PRO A 42 -8.85 10.37 5.15
CA PRO A 42 -8.35 11.13 6.28
C PRO A 42 -9.42 11.34 7.37
N SER A 43 -10.70 11.40 6.99
CA SER A 43 -11.80 11.66 7.92
C SER A 43 -12.25 10.41 8.70
N CYS A 44 -12.39 9.26 8.04
CA CYS A 44 -12.99 8.06 8.66
C CYS A 44 -12.09 6.82 8.65
N ARG A 45 -10.83 6.95 8.22
CA ARG A 45 -9.82 5.87 8.14
C ARG A 45 -10.21 4.65 7.29
N THR A 46 -11.26 4.75 6.51
CA THR A 46 -11.66 3.68 5.59
C THR A 46 -10.56 3.46 4.56
N ILE A 47 -10.14 2.20 4.39
CA ILE A 47 -9.18 1.80 3.37
C ILE A 47 -9.81 2.02 1.99
N LEU A 48 -9.19 2.87 1.18
CA LEU A 48 -9.60 3.19 -0.18
C LEU A 48 -8.89 2.29 -1.19
N SER A 49 -7.63 1.96 -0.91
CA SER A 49 -6.85 0.99 -1.67
C SER A 49 -5.63 0.52 -0.86
N VAL A 50 -5.03 -0.59 -1.30
CA VAL A 50 -3.76 -1.11 -0.81
C VAL A 50 -2.84 -1.31 -2.00
N GLN A 51 -1.59 -0.87 -1.89
CA GLN A 51 -0.57 -1.03 -2.93
C GLN A 51 0.75 -1.49 -2.31
N MET A 52 1.63 -2.10 -3.09
CA MET A 52 2.96 -2.46 -2.61
C MET A 52 3.75 -1.20 -2.22
N ASP A 53 4.55 -1.28 -1.17
CA ASP A 53 5.40 -0.18 -0.73
C ASP A 53 6.61 -0.04 -1.66
N PRO A 54 6.71 1.02 -2.48
CA PRO A 54 7.80 1.18 -3.43
C PRO A 54 9.16 1.41 -2.75
N VAL A 55 9.19 1.90 -1.51
CA VAL A 55 10.43 2.09 -0.75
C VAL A 55 10.93 0.75 -0.25
N ALA A 56 10.04 -0.05 0.34
CA ALA A 56 10.38 -1.39 0.80
C ALA A 56 10.83 -2.29 -0.37
N LEU A 57 10.16 -2.19 -1.52
CA LEU A 57 10.55 -2.93 -2.73
C LEU A 57 11.96 -2.61 -3.22
N LYS A 58 12.35 -1.33 -3.19
CA LYS A 58 13.71 -0.91 -3.56
C LYS A 58 14.75 -1.53 -2.64
N ILE A 59 14.50 -1.47 -1.32
CA ILE A 59 15.42 -2.02 -0.30
C ILE A 59 15.54 -3.54 -0.47
N SER A 60 14.41 -4.27 -0.52
CA SER A 60 14.43 -5.73 -0.68
C SER A 60 15.12 -6.18 -1.97
N THR A 61 14.97 -5.42 -3.06
CA THR A 61 15.66 -5.73 -4.33
C THR A 61 17.16 -5.48 -4.21
N ALA A 62 17.57 -4.37 -3.61
CA ALA A 62 18.98 -4.05 -3.39
C ALA A 62 19.66 -5.10 -2.50
N ASP A 63 19.02 -5.50 -1.40
CA ASP A 63 19.52 -6.51 -0.48
C ASP A 63 19.67 -7.89 -1.15
N LEU A 64 18.69 -8.27 -1.97
CA LEU A 64 18.76 -9.51 -2.75
C LEU A 64 19.94 -9.50 -3.72
N VAL A 65 20.14 -8.39 -4.46
CA VAL A 65 21.26 -8.27 -5.40
C VAL A 65 22.60 -8.27 -4.66
N ALA A 66 22.73 -7.51 -3.57
CA ALA A 66 23.93 -7.47 -2.75
C ALA A 66 24.32 -8.86 -2.24
N SER A 67 23.34 -9.62 -1.73
CA SER A 67 23.55 -10.99 -1.25
C SER A 67 24.05 -11.96 -2.32
N ARG A 68 23.74 -11.70 -3.60
CA ARG A 68 24.18 -12.51 -4.75
C ARG A 68 25.55 -12.10 -5.30
N LEU A 69 25.96 -10.85 -5.07
CA LEU A 69 27.26 -10.33 -5.49
C LEU A 69 28.37 -10.57 -4.46
N SER A 70 28.00 -10.76 -3.19
CA SER A 70 28.94 -11.07 -2.10
C SER A 70 29.24 -12.57 -1.94
N GLY A 71 28.76 -13.41 -2.85
CA GLY A 71 29.07 -14.85 -2.94
C GLY A 71 29.93 -15.15 -4.16
#